data_AF-A0A9E2RGB4-F1
#
_entry.id   AF-A0A9E2RGB4-F1
#
_cell.length_a   1.000
_cell.length_b   1.000
_cell.length_c   1.000
_cell.angle_alpha   90.00
_cell.angle_beta   90.00
_cell.angle_gamma   90.00
#
_symmetry.space_group_name_H-M   'P 1'
#
loop_
_entity.id
_entity.type
_entity.pdbx_description
1 polymer ?
#
loop_
_entity_poly.entity_id
_entity_poly.type
_entity_poly.pdbx_seq_one_letter_code
_entity_poly.pdbx_strand_id
1 'polypeptide(L)'
;MSHDRPKRETMPLEEATISNMWEIAAIVELMEQKGFCTKQDLHTIIHELRRKNPRARFPEMAFPEPYLLTETENTIIDDILELLNKHGLTSHQSLNLLERLGGIIEVGQQLAKETTH
;
A
#
# COMPACT_ATOMS: atom_id res chain seq x y z
N MET A 1 -14.69 13.67 -25.74
CA MET A 1 -14.80 12.30 -26.27
C MET A 1 -15.16 11.39 -25.11
N SER A 2 -16.38 10.86 -25.08
CA SER A 2 -16.80 9.93 -24.03
C SER A 2 -16.01 8.65 -24.17
N HIS A 3 -15.10 8.37 -23.22
CA HIS A 3 -14.58 7.03 -23.02
C HIS A 3 -15.70 6.22 -22.36
N ASP A 4 -16.54 5.61 -23.18
CA ASP A 4 -17.45 4.57 -22.74
C ASP A 4 -16.56 3.42 -22.24
N ARG A 5 -16.44 3.28 -20.92
CA ARG A 5 -15.65 2.20 -20.32
C ARG A 5 -16.27 0.88 -20.80
N PRO A 6 -15.49 -0.11 -21.26
CA PRO A 6 -16.04 -1.38 -21.70
C PRO A 6 -16.92 -1.97 -20.58
N LYS A 7 -18.10 -2.48 -20.95
CA LYS A 7 -19.02 -3.11 -19.99
C LYS A 7 -18.27 -4.23 -19.29
N ARG A 8 -18.36 -4.29 -17.96
CA ARG A 8 -17.71 -5.29 -17.09
C ARG A 8 -17.89 -6.74 -17.58
N GLU A 9 -19.05 -7.00 -18.21
CA GLU A 9 -19.44 -8.28 -18.80
C GLU A 9 -18.58 -8.71 -20.00
N THR A 10 -17.86 -7.77 -20.63
CA THR A 10 -16.97 -8.00 -21.77
C THR A 10 -15.49 -7.95 -21.42
N MET A 11 -15.13 -7.69 -20.16
CA MET A 11 -13.73 -7.61 -19.73
C MET A 11 -13.10 -9.01 -19.63
N PRO A 12 -11.85 -9.17 -20.09
CA PRO A 12 -11.03 -10.33 -19.74
C PRO A 12 -11.01 -10.55 -18.22
N LEU A 13 -10.98 -11.81 -17.79
CA LEU A 13 -11.01 -12.19 -16.38
C LEU A 13 -9.91 -11.48 -15.55
N GLU A 14 -8.73 -11.35 -16.13
CA GLU A 14 -7.59 -10.66 -15.52
C GLU A 14 -7.86 -9.16 -15.32
N GLU A 15 -8.41 -8.51 -16.34
CA GLU A 15 -8.76 -7.08 -16.30
C GLU A 15 -9.92 -6.80 -15.34
N ALA A 16 -10.91 -7.69 -15.29
CA ALA A 16 -11.98 -7.65 -14.30
C ALA A 16 -11.46 -7.86 -12.88
N THR A 17 -10.47 -8.74 -12.70
CA THR A 17 -9.82 -9.00 -11.40
C THR A 17 -9.03 -7.79 -10.93
N ILE A 18 -8.25 -7.18 -11.82
CA ILE A 18 -7.49 -5.94 -11.53
C ILE A 18 -8.45 -4.79 -11.21
N SER A 19 -9.52 -4.63 -11.99
CA SER A 19 -10.55 -3.61 -11.74
C SER A 19 -11.21 -3.79 -10.37
N ASN A 20 -11.59 -5.01 -10.01
CA ASN A 20 -12.16 -5.32 -8.69
C ASN A 20 -11.17 -5.02 -7.55
N MET A 21 -9.88 -5.30 -7.73
CA MET A 21 -8.85 -4.97 -6.73
C MET A 21 -8.77 -3.46 -6.48
N TRP A 22 -8.72 -2.64 -7.54
CA TRP A 22 -8.66 -1.18 -7.40
C TRP A 22 -9.90 -0.59 -6.74
N GLU A 23 -11.09 -1.12 -7.08
CA GLU A 23 -12.33 -0.70 -6.44
C GLU A 23 -12.36 -1.06 -4.95
N ILE A 24 -11.87 -2.25 -4.57
CA ILE A 24 -11.76 -2.66 -3.17
C ILE A 24 -10.75 -1.77 -2.42
N ALA A 25 -9.61 -1.46 -3.01
CA ALA A 25 -8.61 -0.57 -2.41
C ALA A 25 -9.20 0.84 -2.14
N ALA A 26 -9.91 1.40 -3.11
CA ALA A 26 -10.56 2.70 -2.96
C ALA A 26 -11.65 2.69 -1.87
N ILE A 27 -12.42 1.61 -1.75
CA ILE A 27 -13.41 1.46 -0.67
C ILE A 27 -12.73 1.41 0.70
N VAL A 28 -11.66 0.64 0.84
CA VAL A 28 -10.91 0.51 2.09
C VAL A 28 -10.32 1.86 2.52
N GLU A 29 -9.70 2.59 1.59
CA GLU A 29 -9.15 3.93 1.85
C GLU A 29 -10.25 4.91 2.30
N LEU A 30 -11.41 4.89 1.65
CA LEU A 30 -12.55 5.73 2.03
C LEU A 30 -13.07 5.37 3.43
N MET A 31 -13.11 4.07 3.77
CA MET A 31 -13.58 3.62 5.08
C MET A 31 -12.63 4.06 6.21
N GLU A 32 -11.32 4.02 5.98
CA GLU A 32 -10.30 4.52 6.91
C GLU A 32 -10.43 6.05 7.09
N GLN A 33 -10.50 6.80 5.98
CA GLN A 33 -10.66 8.27 6.02
C GLN A 33 -11.93 8.73 6.73
N LYS A 34 -13.00 7.94 6.67
CA LYS A 34 -14.28 8.23 7.35
C LYS A 34 -14.32 7.71 8.79
N GLY A 35 -13.29 6.99 9.23
CA GLY A 35 -13.22 6.39 10.57
C GLY A 35 -14.19 5.23 10.77
N PHE A 36 -14.66 4.58 9.70
CA PHE A 36 -15.54 3.42 9.78
C PHE A 36 -14.79 2.14 10.18
N CYS A 37 -13.49 2.09 9.92
CA CYS A 37 -12.62 1.04 10.39
C CYS A 37 -11.23 1.60 10.68
N THR A 38 -10.58 1.05 11.71
CA THR A 38 -9.17 1.29 11.94
C THR A 38 -8.33 0.36 11.06
N LYS A 39 -7.05 0.70 10.88
CA LYS A 39 -6.07 -0.19 10.23
C LYS A 39 -6.07 -1.59 10.86
N GLN A 40 -6.26 -1.70 12.17
CA GLN A 40 -6.34 -2.97 12.88
C GLN A 40 -7.59 -3.78 12.53
N ASP A 41 -8.73 -3.12 12.35
CA ASP A 41 -9.97 -3.78 11.91
C ASP A 41 -9.80 -4.33 10.49
N LEU A 42 -9.13 -3.58 9.60
CA LEU A 42 -8.81 -4.04 8.25
C LEU A 42 -7.90 -5.28 8.26
N HIS A 43 -6.84 -5.29 9.09
CA HIS A 43 -5.99 -6.47 9.26
C HIS A 43 -6.79 -7.69 9.76
N THR A 44 -7.71 -7.47 10.69
CA THR A 44 -8.58 -8.52 11.24
C THR A 44 -9.50 -9.09 10.16
N ILE A 45 -10.14 -8.24 9.36
CA ILE A 45 -11.03 -8.64 8.27
C ILE A 45 -10.26 -9.44 7.21
N ILE A 46 -9.08 -8.96 6.79
CA ILE A 46 -8.21 -9.65 5.83
C ILE A 46 -7.78 -11.02 6.37
N HIS A 47 -7.39 -11.09 7.64
CA HIS A 47 -7.02 -12.34 8.30
C HIS A 47 -8.18 -13.35 8.30
N GLU A 48 -9.39 -12.90 8.66
CA GLU A 48 -10.59 -13.74 8.69
C GLU A 48 -11.02 -14.23 7.30
N LEU A 49 -10.90 -13.37 6.28
CA LEU A 49 -11.17 -13.75 4.89
C LEU A 49 -10.20 -14.83 4.40
N ARG A 50 -8.91 -14.70 4.72
CA ARG A 50 -7.88 -15.70 4.40
C ARG A 50 -8.11 -17.01 5.14
N ARG A 51 -8.48 -16.94 6.43
CA ARG A 51 -8.82 -18.11 7.26
C ARG A 51 -10.00 -18.90 6.67
N LYS A 52 -11.04 -18.20 6.21
CA LYS A 52 -12.23 -18.82 5.62
C LYS A 52 -12.02 -19.32 4.19
N ASN A 53 -11.05 -18.78 3.46
CA ASN A 53 -10.78 -19.20 2.08
C ASN A 53 -9.28 -19.46 1.84
N PRO A 54 -8.72 -20.57 2.38
CA PRO A 54 -7.29 -20.88 2.29
C PRO A 54 -6.79 -21.18 0.86
N ARG A 55 -7.70 -21.41 -0.10
CA ARG A 55 -7.38 -21.56 -1.52
C ARG A 55 -7.35 -20.25 -2.29
N ALA A 56 -7.89 -19.17 -1.72
CA ALA A 56 -7.63 -17.81 -2.18
C ALA A 56 -6.21 -17.42 -1.76
N ARG A 57 -5.20 -18.15 -2.25
CA ARG A 57 -3.89 -17.57 -2.42
C ARG A 57 -4.09 -16.46 -3.45
N PHE A 58 -4.19 -15.23 -2.97
CA PHE A 58 -3.87 -14.09 -3.80
C PHE A 58 -2.55 -14.45 -4.49
N PRO A 59 -2.45 -14.35 -5.82
CA PRO A 59 -1.13 -14.27 -6.43
C PRO A 59 -0.33 -13.27 -5.60
N GLU A 60 0.95 -13.53 -5.31
CA GLU A 60 1.82 -12.56 -4.59
C GLU A 60 1.80 -11.16 -5.26
N MET A 61 1.22 -11.05 -6.46
CA MET A 61 0.96 -9.83 -7.23
C MET A 61 -0.44 -9.16 -7.02
N ALA A 62 -1.31 -9.64 -6.14
CA ALA A 62 -2.74 -9.24 -6.11
C ALA A 62 -3.19 -8.42 -4.89
N PHE A 63 -2.27 -7.73 -4.25
CA PHE A 63 -2.49 -6.43 -3.63
C PHE A 63 -1.40 -5.53 -4.23
N PRO A 64 -1.64 -4.25 -4.53
CA PRO A 64 -0.52 -3.41 -4.92
C PRO A 64 0.54 -3.56 -3.81
N GLU A 65 1.80 -3.78 -4.20
CA GLU A 65 2.95 -3.94 -3.28
C GLU A 65 2.99 -2.94 -2.10
N PRO A 66 2.39 -1.72 -2.12
CA PRO A 66 2.39 -0.82 -0.97
C PRO A 66 1.79 -1.36 0.33
N TYR A 67 1.11 -2.52 0.33
CA TYR A 67 0.45 -3.07 1.52
C TYR A 67 0.88 -4.50 1.90
N LEU A 68 1.79 -5.12 1.15
CA LEU A 68 2.36 -6.43 1.49
C LEU A 68 3.83 -6.24 1.89
N LEU A 69 4.03 -5.52 2.99
CA LEU A 69 5.34 -5.44 3.63
C LEU A 69 5.80 -6.85 4.02
N THR A 70 7.01 -7.21 3.62
CA THR A 70 7.73 -8.38 4.12
C THR A 70 7.91 -8.27 5.64
N GLU A 71 8.19 -9.39 6.32
CA GLU A 71 8.49 -9.40 7.76
C GLU A 71 9.63 -8.43 8.11
N THR A 72 10.65 -8.37 7.26
CA THR A 72 11.76 -7.43 7.34
C THR A 72 11.29 -5.98 7.22
N GLU A 73 10.45 -5.66 6.22
CA GLU A 73 9.95 -4.29 6.02
C GLU A 73 9.04 -3.84 7.16
N ASN A 74 8.22 -4.74 7.72
CA ASN A 74 7.42 -4.44 8.92
C ASN A 74 8.33 -4.13 10.12
N THR A 75 9.36 -4.95 10.34
CA THR A 75 10.33 -4.74 11.43
C THR A 75 11.04 -3.39 11.28
N ILE A 76 11.47 -3.05 10.06
CA ILE A 76 12.11 -1.76 9.78
C ILE A 76 11.14 -0.61 10.03
N ILE A 77 9.87 -0.73 9.65
CA ILE A 77 8.86 0.30 9.90
C ILE A 77 8.62 0.48 11.40
N ASP A 78 8.52 -0.61 12.16
CA ASP A 78 8.36 -0.57 13.61
C ASP A 78 9.56 0.11 14.28
N ASP A 79 10.79 -0.24 13.89
CA ASP A 79 12.01 0.39 14.38
C ASP A 79 12.07 1.90 14.08
N ILE A 80 11.66 2.30 12.87
CA ILE A 80 11.58 3.71 12.48
C ILE A 80 10.57 4.43 13.35
N LEU A 81 9.38 3.87 13.54
CA LEU A 81 8.33 4.46 14.38
C LEU A 81 8.78 4.58 15.84
N GLU A 82 9.45 3.57 16.38
CA GLU A 82 10.03 3.62 17.73
C GLU A 82 11.06 4.76 17.84
N LEU A 83 11.92 4.92 16.84
CA LEU A 83 12.94 5.96 16.83
C LEU A 83 12.33 7.36 16.74
N LEU A 84 11.31 7.55 15.89
CA LEU A 84 10.58 8.82 15.80
C LEU A 84 9.93 9.19 17.13
N ASN A 85 9.27 8.22 17.78
CA ASN A 85 8.63 8.39 19.08
C ASN A 85 9.65 8.69 20.20
N LYS A 86 10.78 7.98 20.21
CA LYS A 86 11.88 8.20 21.16
C LYS A 86 12.42 9.63 21.12
N HIS A 87 12.41 10.24 19.93
CA HIS A 87 12.83 11.62 19.74
C HIS A 87 11.68 12.64 19.89
N GLY A 88 10.49 12.20 20.28
CA GLY A 88 9.35 13.07 20.57
C GLY A 88 8.81 13.79 19.34
N LEU A 89 9.04 13.25 18.14
CA LEU A 89 8.58 13.85 16.90
C LEU A 89 7.05 13.75 16.82
N THR A 90 6.41 14.87 16.54
CA THR A 90 4.98 14.86 16.19
C THR A 90 4.76 14.17 14.85
N SER A 91 3.53 13.73 14.57
CA SER A 91 3.19 13.13 13.28
C SER A 91 3.52 14.04 12.10
N HIS A 92 3.32 15.36 12.24
CA HIS A 92 3.64 16.33 11.20
C HIS A 92 5.16 16.46 10.96
N GLN A 93 5.95 16.49 12.03
CA GLN A 93 7.41 16.53 11.90
C GLN A 93 7.98 15.23 11.33
N SER A 94 7.39 14.10 11.72
CA SER A 94 7.73 12.77 11.19
C SER A 94 7.46 12.68 9.69
N LEU A 95 6.30 13.16 9.23
CA LEU A 95 5.96 13.20 7.81
C LEU A 95 6.96 14.04 7.01
N ASN A 96 7.23 15.27 7.46
CA ASN A 96 8.22 16.16 6.81
C ASN A 96 9.63 15.54 6.76
N LEU A 97 10.01 14.76 7.77
CA LEU A 97 11.30 14.06 7.80
C LEU A 97 11.36 12.94 6.77
N LEU A 98 10.30 12.12 6.68
CA LEU A 98 10.22 11.01 5.74
C LEU A 98 10.17 11.51 4.28
N GLU A 99 9.48 12.61 4.00
CA GLU A 99 9.50 13.25 2.67
C GLU A 99 10.92 13.71 2.28
N ARG A 100 11.65 14.33 3.20
CA ARG A 100 13.05 14.73 2.96
C ARG A 100 13.95 13.52 2.72
N LEU A 101 13.74 12.43 3.46
CA LEU A 101 14.48 11.19 3.27
C LEU A 101 14.22 10.59 1.87
N GLY A 102 12.95 10.59 1.43
CA GLY A 102 12.56 10.18 0.08
C GLY A 102 13.29 10.97 -1.00
N GLY A 103 13.29 12.31 -0.89
CA GLY A 103 14.01 13.17 -1.84
C GLY A 103 15.53 12.91 -1.89
N ILE A 104 16.17 12.61 -0.76
CA ILE A 104 17.60 12.25 -0.72
C ILE A 104 17.85 10.93 -1.48
N ILE A 105 16.98 9.94 -1.29
CA ILE A 105 17.08 8.64 -1.95
C ILE A 105 16.90 8.80 -3.47
N GLU A 106 15.89 9.57 -3.89
CA GLU A 106 15.63 9.85 -5.32
C GLU A 106 16.84 10.51 -5.99
N VAL A 107 17.43 11.53 -5.36
CA VAL A 107 18.64 12.19 -5.87
C VAL A 107 19.80 11.20 -5.95
N GLY A 108 20.00 10.37 -4.93
CA GLY A 108 21.03 9.34 -4.92
C GLY A 108 20.87 8.34 -6.08
N GLN A 109 19.64 7.92 -6.37
CA GLN A 109 19.34 7.04 -7.50
C GLN A 109 19.60 7.71 -8.86
N GLN A 110 19.31 9.01 -8.98
CA GLN A 110 19.55 9.75 -10.22
C GLN A 110 21.05 9.89 -10.51
N LEU A 111 21.86 10.21 -9.50
CA LEU A 111 23.32 10.31 -9.62
C LEU A 111 23.98 8.95 -9.94
N ALA A 112 23.46 7.86 -9.38
CA ALA A 112 23.95 6.50 -9.69
C ALA A 112 23.69 6.12 -11.16
N LYS A 113 22.58 6.58 -11.75
CA LYS A 113 22.26 6.35 -13.16
C LYS A 113 23.15 7.17 -14.09
N GLU A 114 23.48 8.41 -13.73
CA GLU A 114 24.35 9.29 -14.54
C GLU A 114 25.82 8.87 -14.54
N THR A 115 26.29 8.15 -13.50
CA THR A 115 27.68 7.67 -13.39
C THR A 115 27.95 6.34 -14.10
N THR A 116 26.92 5.69 -14.64
CA THR A 116 27.04 4.39 -15.36
C THR A 116 27.09 4.57 -16.89
N HIS A 117 27.34 5.78 -17.39
CA HIS A 117 27.45 6.11 -18.82
C HIS A 117 28.85 6.61 -19.20
#